data_AF-A0A931STU3-F1
#
_entry.id   AF-A0A931STU3-F1
#
_cell.length_a   1.000
_cell.length_b   1.000
_cell.length_c   1.000
_cell.angle_alpha   90.00
_cell.angle_beta   90.00
_cell.angle_gamma   90.00
#
_symmetry.space_group_name_H-M   'P 1'
#
loop_
_entity.id
_entity.type
_entity.pdbx_description
1 polymer ?
#
loop_
_entity_poly.entity_id
_entity_poly.type
_entity_poly.pdbx_seq_one_letter_code
_entity_poly.pdbx_strand_id
1 'polypeptide(L)'
;MTWLVGALLAAAVLAIVALPFLRRRNLPKESPDAVEALEAQRQAIYREAQVLYNDWTVGQVTDQEYQERLRAHRIRAALLLREEEQMLEIEERLEEEVLALRGNTPLDVAAGDDHECPNCSQLLAEGVSECPACGAKVTESARG
;
A
#
# COMPACT_ATOMS: atom_id res chain seq x y z
N MET A 1 21.12 41.75 13.83
CA MET A 1 20.74 41.39 12.43
C MET A 1 20.98 39.92 12.10
N THR A 2 22.07 39.32 12.58
CA THR A 2 22.41 37.89 12.38
C THR A 2 21.41 36.90 13.00
N TRP A 3 20.77 37.26 14.12
CA TRP A 3 19.84 36.36 14.84
C TRP A 3 18.51 36.17 14.07
N LEU A 4 18.11 37.17 13.28
CA LEU A 4 16.95 37.07 12.40
C LEU A 4 17.19 36.08 11.26
N VAL A 5 18.42 36.06 10.72
CA VAL A 5 18.80 35.11 9.67
C VAL A 5 18.80 33.68 10.22
N GLY A 6 19.35 33.48 11.42
CA GLY A 6 19.32 32.19 12.11
C GLY A 6 17.90 31.69 12.40
N ALA A 7 17.02 32.57 12.90
CA ALA A 7 15.62 32.22 13.17
C ALA A 7 14.84 31.86 11.90
N LEU A 8 15.11 32.54 10.78
CA LEU A 8 14.45 32.29 9.51
C LEU A 8 14.89 30.95 8.89
N LEU A 9 16.18 30.62 8.99
CA LEU A 9 16.71 29.31 8.61
C LEU A 9 16.12 28.17 9.45
N ALA A 10 16.06 28.35 10.78
CA ALA A 10 15.47 27.36 11.68
C ALA A 10 13.98 27.13 11.35
N ALA A 11 13.21 28.20 11.07
CA ALA A 11 11.83 28.10 10.66
C ALA A 11 11.66 27.39 9.30
N ALA A 12 12.55 27.63 8.33
CA ALA A 12 12.53 26.95 7.03
C ALA A 12 12.79 25.45 7.16
N VAL A 13 13.79 25.05 7.96
CA VAL A 13 14.07 23.63 8.25
C VAL A 13 12.86 22.98 8.92
N LEU A 14 12.29 23.65 9.92
CA LEU A 14 11.11 23.14 10.63
C LEU A 14 9.90 23.00 9.69
N ALA A 15 9.70 23.95 8.78
CA ALA A 15 8.64 23.91 7.78
C ALA A 15 8.84 22.74 6.80
N ILE A 16 10.05 22.53 6.29
CA ILE A 16 10.38 21.43 5.36
C ILE A 16 10.13 20.07 6.02
N VAL A 17 10.47 19.92 7.31
CA VAL A 17 10.25 18.67 8.06
C VAL A 17 8.79 18.49 8.46
N ALA A 18 8.08 19.56 8.83
CA ALA A 18 6.68 19.47 9.26
C ALA A 18 5.69 19.30 8.08
N LEU A 19 6.00 19.87 6.92
CA LEU A 19 5.19 19.79 5.70
C LEU A 19 4.75 18.36 5.32
N PRO A 20 5.65 17.36 5.22
CA PRO A 20 5.24 15.99 4.85
C PRO A 20 4.31 15.35 5.90
N PHE A 21 4.47 15.67 7.18
CA PHE A 21 3.60 15.17 8.25
C PHE A 21 2.21 15.79 8.22
N LEU A 22 2.09 17.07 7.87
CA LEU A 22 0.80 17.73 7.69
C LEU A 22 0.11 17.28 6.40
N ARG A 23 0.88 17.01 5.33
CA ARG A 23 0.37 16.62 4.00
C ARG A 23 -0.10 15.15 3.94
N ARG A 24 0.40 14.28 4.83
CA ARG A 24 0.00 12.85 4.91
C ARG A 24 -1.41 12.58 5.47
N ARG A 25 -2.15 13.60 5.94
CA ARG A 25 -3.50 13.39 6.49
C ARG A 25 -4.61 13.15 5.45
N ASN A 26 -4.35 13.39 4.16
CA ASN A 26 -5.38 13.36 3.10
C ASN A 26 -5.06 12.45 1.91
N LEU A 27 -4.20 11.44 2.07
CA LEU A 27 -4.18 10.35 1.09
C LEU A 27 -5.32 9.39 1.48
N PRO A 28 -6.36 9.21 0.64
CA PRO A 28 -7.27 8.09 0.81
C PRO A 28 -6.41 6.85 0.93
N LYS A 29 -6.52 6.16 2.07
CA LYS A 29 -5.83 4.91 2.26
C LYS A 29 -6.56 3.92 1.37
N GLU A 30 -6.09 3.79 0.13
CA GLU A 30 -6.38 2.63 -0.70
C GLU A 30 -5.83 1.44 0.10
N SER A 31 -6.73 0.82 0.84
CA SER A 31 -6.40 -0.13 1.89
C SER A 31 -6.81 -1.50 1.40
N PRO A 32 -6.14 -2.57 1.87
CA PRO A 32 -6.56 -3.95 1.63
C PRO A 32 -8.07 -4.17 1.88
N ASP A 33 -8.66 -3.40 2.81
CA ASP A 33 -10.09 -3.34 3.10
C ASP A 33 -10.98 -3.04 1.86
N ALA A 34 -10.47 -2.34 0.85
CA ALA A 34 -11.22 -2.00 -0.36
C ALA A 34 -11.40 -3.20 -1.29
N VAL A 35 -10.35 -4.01 -1.49
CA VAL A 35 -10.41 -5.26 -2.25
C VAL A 35 -11.31 -6.26 -1.51
N GLU A 36 -11.15 -6.38 -0.19
CA GLU A 36 -12.01 -7.23 0.63
C GLU A 36 -13.50 -6.80 0.58
N ALA A 37 -13.77 -5.49 0.53
CA ALA A 37 -15.12 -4.97 0.34
C ALA A 37 -15.70 -5.26 -1.06
N LEU A 38 -14.88 -5.25 -2.10
CA LEU A 38 -15.26 -5.66 -3.46
C LEU A 38 -15.60 -7.15 -3.50
N GLU A 39 -14.79 -7.99 -2.86
CA GLU A 39 -15.06 -9.43 -2.74
C GLU A 39 -16.36 -9.72 -1.99
N ALA A 40 -16.60 -9.02 -0.88
CA ALA A 40 -17.83 -9.16 -0.09
C ALA A 40 -19.08 -8.80 -0.92
N GLN A 41 -18.99 -7.74 -1.74
CA GLN A 41 -20.05 -7.35 -2.68
C GLN A 41 -20.28 -8.42 -3.75
N ARG A 42 -19.21 -8.96 -4.34
CA ARG A 42 -19.28 -10.06 -5.32
C ARG A 42 -19.98 -11.29 -4.73
N GLN A 43 -19.61 -11.68 -3.51
CA GLN A 43 -20.24 -12.80 -2.81
C GLN A 43 -21.74 -12.55 -2.52
N ALA A 44 -22.15 -11.32 -2.25
CA ALA A 44 -23.57 -10.99 -2.10
C ALA A 44 -24.36 -11.25 -3.39
N ILE A 45 -23.81 -10.89 -4.56
CA ILE A 45 -24.44 -11.17 -5.86
C ILE A 45 -24.59 -12.67 -6.09
N TYR A 46 -23.59 -13.48 -5.73
CA TYR A 46 -23.69 -14.94 -5.86
C TYR A 46 -24.74 -15.55 -4.94
N ARG A 47 -24.87 -15.04 -3.71
CA ARG A 47 -25.96 -15.46 -2.81
C ARG A 47 -27.33 -15.11 -3.39
N GLU A 48 -27.50 -13.91 -3.95
CA GLU A 48 -28.74 -13.54 -4.64
C GLU A 48 -29.04 -14.48 -5.83
N ALA A 49 -28.03 -14.79 -6.66
CA ALA A 49 -28.19 -15.69 -7.80
C ALA A 49 -28.54 -17.12 -7.34
N GLN A 50 -28.01 -17.56 -6.20
CA GLN A 50 -28.34 -18.85 -5.62
C GLN A 50 -29.80 -18.91 -5.15
N VAL A 51 -30.31 -17.84 -4.53
CA VAL A 51 -31.73 -17.75 -4.17
C VAL A 51 -32.60 -17.82 -5.42
N LEU A 52 -32.26 -17.07 -6.47
CA LEU A 52 -32.96 -17.11 -7.75
C LEU A 52 -32.99 -18.51 -8.39
N TYR A 53 -31.89 -19.26 -8.30
CA TYR A 53 -31.83 -20.66 -8.76
C TYR A 53 -32.78 -21.57 -7.97
N ASN A 54 -32.84 -21.40 -6.65
CA ASN A 54 -33.76 -22.17 -5.81
C ASN A 54 -35.23 -21.84 -6.16
N ASP A 55 -35.56 -20.57 -6.34
CA ASP A 55 -36.92 -20.13 -6.71
C ASP A 55 -37.37 -20.72 -8.05
N TRP A 56 -36.46 -20.76 -9.03
CA TRP A 56 -36.69 -21.42 -10.31
C TRP A 56 -36.89 -22.94 -10.16
N THR A 57 -36.06 -23.61 -9.36
CA THR A 57 -36.12 -25.06 -9.15
C THR A 57 -37.42 -25.50 -8.47
N VAL A 58 -37.98 -24.66 -7.59
CA VAL A 58 -39.27 -24.89 -6.92
C VAL A 58 -40.46 -24.43 -7.79
N GLY A 59 -40.20 -23.84 -8.95
CA GLY A 59 -41.23 -23.40 -9.90
C GLY A 59 -41.92 -22.09 -9.54
N GLN A 60 -41.32 -21.27 -8.66
CA GLN A 60 -41.84 -19.93 -8.35
C GLN A 60 -41.55 -18.90 -9.45
N VAL A 61 -40.58 -19.18 -10.32
CA VAL A 61 -40.11 -18.28 -11.38
C VAL A 61 -40.08 -19.04 -12.71
N THR A 62 -40.47 -18.36 -13.80
CA THR A 62 -40.45 -18.95 -15.15
C THR A 62 -39.02 -19.02 -15.71
N ASP A 63 -38.77 -19.92 -16.68
CA ASP A 63 -37.47 -20.01 -17.37
C ASP A 63 -37.02 -18.67 -17.97
N GLN A 64 -37.93 -17.94 -18.63
CA GLN A 64 -37.60 -16.67 -19.27
C GLN A 64 -37.14 -15.64 -18.23
N GLU A 65 -37.90 -15.51 -17.14
CA GLU A 65 -37.59 -14.57 -16.06
C GLU A 65 -36.28 -14.95 -15.33
N TYR A 66 -36.06 -16.26 -15.10
CA TYR A 66 -34.82 -16.77 -14.55
C TYR A 66 -33.61 -16.38 -15.41
N GLN A 67 -33.68 -16.61 -16.72
CA GLN A 67 -32.60 -16.29 -17.65
C GLN A 67 -32.32 -14.78 -17.71
N GLU A 68 -33.36 -13.95 -17.72
CA GLU A 68 -33.22 -12.50 -17.75
C GLU A 68 -32.52 -11.98 -16.48
N ARG A 69 -33.00 -12.40 -15.30
CA ARG A 69 -32.40 -12.00 -14.02
C ARG A 69 -30.98 -12.54 -13.87
N LEU A 70 -30.71 -13.78 -14.28
CA LEU A 70 -29.37 -14.37 -14.23
C LEU A 70 -28.36 -13.57 -15.07
N ARG A 71 -28.76 -13.08 -16.26
CA ARG A 71 -27.90 -12.21 -17.08
C ARG A 71 -27.53 -10.93 -16.35
N ALA A 72 -28.49 -10.30 -15.67
CA ALA A 72 -28.23 -9.10 -14.88
C ALA A 72 -27.24 -9.36 -13.73
N HIS A 73 -27.38 -10.49 -13.02
CA HIS A 73 -26.41 -10.89 -11.99
C HIS A 73 -25.00 -11.12 -12.58
N ARG A 74 -24.89 -11.77 -13.74
CA ARG A 74 -23.61 -12.01 -14.42
C ARG A 74 -22.89 -10.72 -14.79
N ILE A 75 -23.62 -9.75 -15.35
CA ILE A 75 -23.05 -8.45 -15.72
C ILE A 75 -22.56 -7.72 -14.47
N ARG A 76 -23.38 -7.67 -13.41
CA ARG A 76 -22.97 -7.02 -12.15
C ARG A 76 -21.72 -7.68 -11.54
N ALA A 77 -21.65 -9.00 -11.52
CA ALA A 77 -20.48 -9.72 -11.02
C ALA A 77 -19.23 -9.46 -11.88
N ALA A 78 -19.37 -9.42 -13.21
CA ALA A 78 -18.26 -9.13 -14.12
C ALA A 78 -17.70 -7.71 -13.94
N LEU A 79 -18.55 -6.73 -13.65
CA LEU A 79 -18.10 -5.37 -13.36
C LEU A 79 -17.27 -5.29 -12.07
N LEU A 80 -17.68 -6.00 -11.02
CA LEU A 80 -16.89 -6.04 -9.78
C LEU A 80 -15.55 -6.75 -9.96
N LEU A 81 -15.52 -7.84 -10.73
CA LEU A 81 -14.26 -8.54 -11.04
C LEU A 81 -13.27 -7.64 -11.77
N ARG A 82 -13.75 -6.85 -12.74
CA ARG A 82 -12.89 -5.89 -13.45
C ARG A 82 -12.34 -4.81 -12.51
N GLU A 83 -13.15 -4.30 -11.59
CA GLU A 83 -12.71 -3.30 -10.61
C GLU A 83 -11.64 -3.89 -9.68
N GLU A 84 -11.87 -5.10 -9.17
CA GLU A 84 -10.93 -5.83 -8.33
C GLU A 84 -9.58 -6.06 -9.04
N GLU A 85 -9.58 -6.49 -10.30
CA GLU A 85 -8.37 -6.63 -11.12
C GLU A 85 -7.62 -5.29 -11.27
N GLN A 86 -8.35 -4.20 -11.52
CA GLN A 86 -7.75 -2.86 -11.64
C GLN A 86 -7.08 -2.40 -10.35
N MET A 87 -7.70 -2.67 -9.20
CA MET A 87 -7.12 -2.35 -7.90
C MET A 87 -5.84 -3.14 -7.62
N LEU A 88 -5.83 -4.43 -7.95
CA LEU A 88 -4.66 -5.28 -7.80
C LEU A 88 -3.51 -4.84 -8.73
N GLU A 89 -3.81 -4.46 -9.98
CA GLU A 89 -2.82 -3.92 -10.92
C GLU A 89 -2.20 -2.61 -10.40
N ILE A 90 -3.01 -1.73 -9.80
CA ILE A 90 -2.52 -0.50 -9.16
C ILE A 90 -1.60 -0.82 -7.99
N GLU A 91 -1.97 -1.79 -7.14
CA GLU A 91 -1.18 -2.23 -6.00
C GLU A 91 0.20 -2.78 -6.44
N GLU A 92 0.22 -3.66 -7.44
CA GLU A 92 1.45 -4.21 -8.03
C GLU A 92 2.35 -3.10 -8.59
N ARG A 93 1.78 -2.18 -9.39
CA ARG A 93 2.53 -1.07 -9.96
C ARG A 93 3.13 -0.17 -8.87
N LEU A 94 2.39 0.06 -7.79
CA LEU A 94 2.87 0.88 -6.69
C LEU A 94 4.02 0.20 -5.93
N GLU A 95 3.98 -1.13 -5.78
CA GLU A 95 5.08 -1.91 -5.21
C GLU A 95 6.34 -1.81 -6.07
N GLU A 96 6.21 -1.93 -7.39
CA GLU A 96 7.32 -1.72 -8.33
C GLU A 96 7.93 -0.31 -8.22
N GLU A 97 7.09 0.73 -8.16
CA GLU A 97 7.56 2.11 -7.99
C GLU A 97 8.30 2.31 -6.66
N VAL A 98 7.80 1.72 -5.57
CA VAL A 98 8.47 1.76 -4.25
C VAL A 98 9.82 1.04 -4.31
N LEU A 99 9.91 -0.13 -4.95
CA LEU A 99 11.16 -0.86 -5.12
C LEU A 99 12.16 -0.08 -5.98
N ALA A 100 11.73 0.54 -7.06
CA ALA A 100 12.58 1.37 -7.92
C ALA A 100 13.14 2.59 -7.18
N LEU A 101 12.32 3.26 -6.36
CA LEU A 101 12.76 4.38 -5.53
C LEU A 101 13.74 3.95 -4.42
N ARG A 102 13.54 2.75 -3.84
CA ARG A 102 14.48 2.15 -2.88
C ARG A 102 15.80 1.72 -3.53
N GLY A 103 15.76 1.19 -4.75
CA GLY A 103 16.96 0.79 -5.50
C GLY A 103 17.80 1.98 -5.98
N ASN A 104 17.15 3.11 -6.30
CA ASN A 104 17.81 4.37 -6.68
C ASN A 104 18.22 5.23 -5.48
N THR A 105 17.94 4.80 -4.25
CA THR A 105 18.60 5.39 -3.08
C THR A 105 20.03 4.85 -3.10
N PRO A 106 21.07 5.69 -3.18
CA PRO A 106 22.44 5.22 -3.11
C PRO A 106 22.68 4.74 -1.67
N LEU A 107 22.37 3.46 -1.43
CA LEU A 107 23.21 2.67 -0.55
C LEU A 107 24.49 2.47 -1.35
N ASP A 108 25.34 3.49 -1.33
CA ASP A 108 26.72 3.41 -1.82
C ASP A 108 27.43 2.37 -0.94
N VAL A 109 27.30 1.09 -1.29
CA VAL A 109 28.19 0.03 -0.82
C VAL A 109 29.46 0.11 -1.67
N ALA A 110 30.13 1.25 -1.59
CA ALA A 110 31.51 1.37 -2.02
C ALA A 110 32.36 0.78 -0.90
N ALA A 111 33.05 -0.32 -1.21
CA ALA A 111 34.01 -1.03 -0.37
C ALA A 111 34.74 -0.11 0.64
N GLY A 112 34.32 -0.18 1.90
CA GLY A 112 34.92 0.56 3.02
C GLY A 112 34.32 0.06 4.35
N ASP A 113 35.19 -0.50 5.19
CA ASP A 113 34.97 -1.00 6.56
C ASP A 113 33.50 -1.21 6.99
N ASP A 114 32.97 -2.41 6.66
CA ASP A 114 31.67 -2.86 7.10
C ASP A 114 31.63 -3.01 8.63
N HIS A 115 30.59 -2.47 9.28
CA HIS A 115 30.34 -2.65 10.72
C HIS A 115 29.01 -3.37 10.95
N GLU A 116 28.93 -4.19 11.99
CA GLU A 116 27.71 -4.95 12.30
C GLU A 116 26.70 -4.11 13.08
N CYS A 117 25.42 -4.25 12.71
CA CYS A 117 24.33 -3.66 13.47
C CYS A 117 24.22 -4.36 14.85
N PRO A 118 24.29 -3.63 15.99
CA PRO A 118 24.23 -4.24 17.32
C PRO A 118 22.86 -4.85 17.66
N ASN A 119 21.82 -4.58 16.86
CA ASN A 119 20.46 -5.06 17.11
C ASN A 119 20.10 -6.30 16.28
N CYS A 120 20.58 -6.40 15.03
CA CYS A 120 20.22 -7.49 14.13
C CYS A 120 21.40 -8.15 13.41
N SER A 121 22.64 -7.79 13.73
CA SER A 121 23.88 -8.32 13.13
C SER A 121 24.03 -8.16 11.62
N GLN A 122 23.20 -7.34 10.97
CA GLN A 122 23.37 -7.01 9.56
C GLN A 122 24.65 -6.18 9.36
N LEU A 123 25.44 -6.50 8.33
CA LEU A 123 26.57 -5.68 7.91
C LEU A 123 26.08 -4.36 7.32
N LEU A 124 26.66 -3.25 7.76
CA LEU A 124 26.31 -1.88 7.39
C LEU A 124 27.51 -1.17 6.77
N ALA A 125 27.24 -0.41 5.71
CA ALA A 125 28.21 0.50 5.11
C ALA A 125 28.49 1.70 6.04
N GLU A 126 29.70 2.26 5.99
CA GLU A 126 30.12 3.42 6.79
C GLU A 126 29.20 4.64 6.55
N GLY A 127 28.76 5.32 7.62
CA GLY A 127 27.89 6.51 7.54
C GLY A 127 26.37 6.26 7.60
N VAL A 128 25.92 5.01 7.74
CA VAL A 128 24.50 4.68 7.92
C VAL A 128 24.05 4.97 9.36
N SER A 129 23.10 5.91 9.53
CA SER A 129 22.57 6.30 10.85
C SER A 129 21.36 5.48 11.31
N GLU A 130 20.70 4.74 10.41
CA GLU A 130 19.57 3.85 10.70
C GLU A 130 19.70 2.55 9.90
N CYS A 131 19.59 1.41 10.59
CA CYS A 131 19.72 0.09 9.96
C CYS A 131 18.53 -0.18 9.02
N PRO A 132 18.75 -0.51 7.74
CA PRO A 132 17.67 -0.77 6.78
C PRO A 132 16.91 -2.08 7.05
N ALA A 133 17.50 -3.00 7.83
CA ALA A 133 16.89 -4.29 8.13
C ALA A 133 15.96 -4.24 9.36
N CYS A 134 16.28 -3.44 10.38
CA CYS A 134 15.53 -3.42 11.64
C CYS A 134 15.09 -2.03 12.12
N GLY A 135 15.49 -0.96 11.41
CA GLY A 135 15.14 0.43 11.76
C GLY A 135 15.82 0.98 13.01
N ALA A 136 16.78 0.26 13.60
CA ALA A 136 17.52 0.73 14.77
C ALA A 136 18.48 1.86 14.37
N LYS A 137 18.56 2.91 15.19
CA LYS A 137 19.56 3.97 15.02
C LYS A 137 20.94 3.44 15.36
N VAL A 138 21.88 3.64 14.44
CA VAL A 138 23.27 3.20 14.56
C VAL A 138 24.09 4.45 14.88
N THR A 139 24.40 4.63 16.16
CA THR A 139 25.26 5.72 16.61
C THR A 139 26.71 5.30 16.46
N GLU A 140 27.49 6.09 15.74
CA GLU A 140 28.94 5.97 15.54
C GLU A 140 29.68 5.96 16.89
N SER A 141 29.70 4.81 17.56
CA SER A 141 30.40 4.63 18.82
C SER A 141 30.64 3.15 19.11
N ALA A 142 31.58 2.57 18.37
CA ALA A 142 32.42 1.46 18.85
C ALA A 142 33.55 1.18 17.84
N ARG A 143 34.48 2.14 17.67
CA ARG A 143 35.86 1.77 17.33
C ARG A 143 36.48 1.23 18.62
N GLY A 144 36.55 -0.09 18.72
CA GLY A 144 37.40 -0.81 19.69
C GLY A 144 38.55 -1.44 18.94
#